data_AF-A0A439ZQK5-F1
#
_entry.id   AF-A0A439ZQK5-F1
#
_cell.length_a   1.000
_cell.length_b   1.000
_cell.length_c   1.000
_cell.angle_alpha   90.00
_cell.angle_beta   90.00
_cell.angle_gamma   90.00
#
_symmetry.space_group_name_H-M   'P 1'
#
loop_
_entity.id
_entity.type
_entity.pdbx_description
1 polymer ?
#
loop_
_entity_poly.entity_id
_entity_poly.type
_entity_poly.pdbx_seq_one_letter_code
_entity_poly.pdbx_strand_id
1 'polypeptide(L)'
;MLNRRLASLVLAACSIAASPTLAATESSDYVYCSNGLVCFRAPCPSGNALDLGTGKVVKGVALNTTELPLQDRAAPDTSDKLHAGKLVVRGSIQHRGEPNEPPMLVVTRIERASGKAERRRCAAH
;
A
#
# COMPACT_ATOMS: atom_id res chain seq x y z
N MET A 1 18.91 52.77 -43.63
CA MET A 1 19.28 51.58 -44.43
C MET A 1 20.22 50.70 -43.61
N LEU A 2 20.14 49.39 -43.84
CA LEU A 2 21.08 48.33 -43.43
C LEU A 2 20.84 47.60 -42.10
N ASN A 3 19.87 46.70 -42.21
CA ASN A 3 19.73 45.43 -41.50
C ASN A 3 21.07 44.67 -41.39
N ARG A 4 21.48 44.25 -40.19
CA ARG A 4 22.58 43.28 -40.00
C ARG A 4 22.16 42.23 -38.98
N ARG A 5 22.02 41.02 -39.51
CA ARG A 5 21.49 39.80 -38.89
C ARG A 5 22.46 39.15 -37.90
N LEU A 6 21.86 38.31 -37.05
CA LEU A 6 22.37 37.05 -36.45
C LEU A 6 23.31 37.12 -35.22
N ALA A 7 22.90 36.33 -34.20
CA ALA A 7 23.63 35.76 -33.04
C ALA A 7 22.92 36.11 -31.73
N SER A 8 22.56 35.25 -30.76
CA SER A 8 22.67 33.81 -30.48
C SER A 8 21.67 33.58 -29.31
N LEU A 9 20.73 32.62 -29.37
CA LEU A 9 20.80 31.29 -28.75
C LEU A 9 20.91 31.24 -27.20
N VAL A 10 20.02 30.40 -26.62
CA VAL A 10 20.06 29.70 -25.32
C VAL A 10 19.34 30.40 -24.14
N LEU A 11 18.11 30.01 -23.76
CA LEU A 11 17.64 28.86 -22.94
C LEU A 11 17.91 28.96 -21.42
N ALA A 12 16.88 28.56 -20.66
CA ALA A 12 16.91 27.97 -19.30
C ALA A 12 16.95 28.94 -18.10
N ALA A 13 16.20 28.76 -17.00
CA ALA A 13 15.29 27.70 -16.60
C ALA A 13 14.28 28.27 -15.58
N CYS A 14 12.98 28.03 -15.78
CA CYS A 14 12.03 28.08 -14.68
C CYS A 14 12.27 26.83 -13.81
N SER A 15 13.09 26.95 -12.79
CA SER A 15 13.23 25.93 -11.75
C SER A 15 11.97 25.93 -10.88
N ILE A 16 10.89 25.33 -11.39
CA ILE A 16 9.83 24.83 -10.53
C ILE A 16 10.44 23.62 -9.84
N ALA A 17 10.93 23.83 -8.62
CA ALA A 17 11.24 22.74 -7.72
C ALA A 17 9.93 21.95 -7.54
N ALA A 18 9.77 20.88 -8.30
CA ALA A 18 8.80 19.85 -8.01
C ALA A 18 9.27 19.21 -6.71
N SER A 19 8.80 19.75 -5.58
CA SER A 19 8.91 19.08 -4.30
C SER A 19 8.34 17.67 -4.51
N PRO A 20 9.10 16.60 -4.26
CA PRO A 20 8.51 15.27 -4.26
C PRO A 20 7.53 15.27 -3.10
N THR A 21 6.24 15.37 -3.41
CA THR A 21 5.18 15.07 -2.46
C THR A 21 5.40 13.60 -2.11
N LEU A 22 6.03 13.34 -0.96
CA LEU A 22 5.90 12.08 -0.27
C LEU A 22 4.42 11.94 0.01
N ALA A 23 3.71 11.29 -0.91
CA ALA A 23 2.33 10.91 -0.71
C ALA A 23 2.34 9.91 0.44
N ALA A 24 2.17 10.40 1.66
CA ALA A 24 1.70 9.59 2.76
C ALA A 24 0.35 9.05 2.29
N THR A 25 0.33 7.80 1.82
CA THR A 25 -0.91 7.11 1.45
C THR A 25 -1.87 7.30 2.61
N GLU A 26 -2.97 8.02 2.37
CA GLU A 26 -3.96 8.28 3.41
C GLU A 26 -4.43 6.95 4.00
N SER A 27 -4.63 6.95 5.32
CA SER A 27 -5.05 5.73 5.99
C SER A 27 -6.47 5.37 5.55
N SER A 28 -6.63 4.14 5.06
CA SER A 28 -7.92 3.57 4.62
C SER A 28 -8.22 2.27 5.38
N ASP A 29 -9.43 1.76 5.17
CA ASP A 29 -9.86 0.46 5.66
C ASP A 29 -9.59 -0.60 4.60
N TYR A 30 -8.98 -1.71 5.01
CA TYR A 30 -8.55 -2.79 4.15
C TYR A 30 -9.06 -4.13 4.63
N VAL A 31 -9.28 -5.05 3.71
CA VAL A 31 -9.32 -6.48 3.98
C VAL A 31 -8.08 -7.10 3.37
N TYR A 32 -7.23 -7.69 4.21
CA TYR A 32 -6.09 -8.47 3.75
C TYR A 32 -6.51 -9.92 3.53
N CYS A 33 -5.95 -10.59 2.54
CA CYS A 33 -6.18 -12.02 2.33
C CYS A 33 -4.94 -12.67 1.75
N SER A 34 -4.71 -13.94 2.08
CA SER A 34 -3.64 -14.73 1.50
C SER A 34 -3.87 -14.97 0.01
N ASN A 35 -2.80 -14.86 -0.78
CA ASN A 35 -2.80 -15.21 -2.20
C ASN A 35 -2.32 -16.66 -2.44
N GLY A 36 -2.12 -17.44 -1.36
CA GLY A 36 -1.68 -18.84 -1.43
C GLY A 36 -0.17 -19.02 -1.55
N LEU A 37 0.63 -17.95 -1.62
CA LEU A 37 2.09 -18.05 -1.62
C LEU A 37 2.61 -18.31 -0.20
N VAL A 38 3.46 -19.33 -0.06
CA VAL A 38 4.15 -19.61 1.20
C VAL A 38 5.31 -18.63 1.35
N CYS A 39 5.36 -17.91 2.47
CA CYS A 39 6.51 -17.05 2.75
C CYS A 39 7.69 -17.88 3.28
N PHE A 40 8.84 -17.77 2.60
CA PHE A 40 10.10 -18.34 3.06
C PHE A 40 10.98 -17.30 3.78
N ARG A 41 11.00 -16.06 3.29
CA ARG A 41 11.78 -14.95 3.86
C ARG A 41 11.04 -13.63 3.66
N ALA A 42 11.10 -12.76 4.65
CA ALA A 42 10.52 -11.42 4.57
C ALA A 42 11.33 -10.49 3.62
N PRO A 43 10.69 -9.48 2.98
CA PRO A 43 9.25 -9.19 3.02
C PRO A 43 8.42 -10.25 2.28
N CYS A 44 7.26 -10.58 2.85
CA CYS A 44 6.39 -11.66 2.38
C CYS A 44 5.19 -11.12 1.59
N PRO A 45 5.28 -10.95 0.25
CA PRO A 45 4.13 -10.54 -0.57
C PRO A 45 3.11 -11.68 -0.75
N SER A 46 2.78 -12.39 0.33
CA SER A 46 1.92 -13.57 0.36
C SER A 46 0.44 -13.25 0.50
N GLY A 47 0.05 -12.00 0.24
CA GLY A 47 -1.34 -11.63 0.26
C GLY A 47 -1.69 -10.49 -0.67
N ASN A 48 -2.98 -10.22 -0.72
CA ASN A 48 -3.59 -9.11 -1.41
C ASN A 48 -4.29 -8.23 -0.37
N ALA A 49 -4.40 -6.94 -0.66
CA ALA A 49 -5.15 -5.99 0.15
C ALA A 49 -6.29 -5.40 -0.69
N LEU A 50 -7.53 -5.69 -0.29
CA LEU A 50 -8.72 -5.01 -0.80
C LEU A 50 -8.90 -3.71 -0.02
N ASP A 51 -8.74 -2.57 -0.69
CA ASP A 51 -9.09 -1.25 -0.17
C ASP A 51 -10.61 -1.09 -0.21
N LEU A 52 -11.24 -0.87 0.94
CA LEU A 52 -12.68 -0.68 1.04
C LEU A 52 -13.13 0.73 0.65
N GLY A 53 -12.23 1.72 0.74
CA GLY A 53 -12.50 3.10 0.31
C GLY A 53 -12.57 3.21 -1.21
N THR A 54 -11.64 2.56 -1.93
CA THR A 54 -11.58 2.62 -3.40
C THR A 54 -12.16 1.39 -4.10
N GLY A 55 -12.36 0.28 -3.39
CA GLY A 55 -12.78 -1.00 -3.95
C GLY A 55 -11.69 -1.74 -4.74
N LYS A 56 -10.46 -1.22 -4.78
CA LYS A 56 -9.35 -1.79 -5.54
C LYS A 56 -8.64 -2.88 -4.75
N VAL A 57 -8.15 -3.90 -5.45
CA VAL A 57 -7.29 -4.94 -4.87
C VAL A 57 -5.85 -4.68 -5.26
N VAL A 58 -4.99 -4.50 -4.26
CA VAL A 58 -3.55 -4.41 -4.41
C VAL A 58 -2.97 -5.80 -4.20
N LYS A 59 -2.29 -6.34 -5.21
CA LYS A 59 -1.72 -7.69 -5.17
C LYS A 59 -0.29 -7.68 -4.66
N GLY A 60 0.14 -8.80 -4.10
CA GLY A 60 1.54 -8.99 -3.68
C GLY A 60 1.95 -8.04 -2.56
N VAL A 61 1.05 -7.85 -1.60
CA VAL A 61 1.24 -6.95 -0.47
C VAL A 61 1.80 -7.75 0.70
N ALA A 62 2.86 -7.24 1.32
CA ALA A 62 3.37 -7.74 2.58
C ALA A 62 2.60 -7.12 3.76
N LEU A 63 2.26 -7.93 4.76
CA LEU A 63 1.52 -7.48 5.93
C LEU A 63 2.47 -7.05 7.04
N ASN A 64 2.28 -5.84 7.55
CA ASN A 64 2.99 -5.35 8.73
C ASN A 64 2.00 -5.04 9.87
N THR A 65 2.06 -5.83 10.94
CA THR A 65 1.25 -5.68 12.16
C THR A 65 2.03 -5.08 13.33
N THR A 66 3.26 -4.60 13.13
CA THR A 66 4.09 -4.09 14.24
C THR A 66 3.47 -2.88 14.93
N GLU A 67 2.69 -2.09 14.19
CA GLU A 67 2.00 -0.88 14.68
C GLU A 67 0.62 -1.17 15.30
N LEU A 68 0.14 -2.41 15.26
CA LEU A 68 -1.07 -2.79 15.97
C LEU A 68 -0.85 -2.74 17.50
N PRO A 69 -1.86 -2.33 18.28
CA PRO A 69 -1.85 -2.44 19.72
C PRO A 69 -1.52 -3.87 20.16
N LEU A 70 -0.71 -4.02 21.22
CA LEU A 70 -0.25 -5.33 21.67
C LEU A 70 -1.42 -6.28 21.98
N GLN A 71 -2.50 -5.77 22.58
CA GLN A 71 -3.74 -6.51 22.85
C GLN A 71 -4.34 -7.16 21.59
N ASP A 72 -4.33 -6.45 20.47
CA ASP A 72 -4.95 -6.90 19.22
C ASP A 72 -4.01 -7.85 18.48
N ARG A 73 -2.71 -7.52 18.47
CA ARG A 73 -1.65 -8.34 17.85
C ARG A 73 -1.46 -9.68 18.56
N ALA A 74 -1.57 -9.71 19.89
CA ALA A 74 -1.41 -10.91 20.70
C ALA A 74 -2.69 -11.74 20.83
N ALA A 75 -3.84 -11.25 20.33
CA ALA A 75 -5.07 -12.00 20.39
C ALA A 75 -4.97 -13.31 19.56
N PRO A 76 -5.57 -14.41 20.05
CA PRO A 76 -5.52 -15.70 19.36
C PRO A 76 -6.07 -15.62 17.94
N ASP A 77 -5.35 -16.28 17.03
CA ASP A 77 -5.68 -16.40 15.62
C ASP A 77 -5.77 -15.05 14.88
N THR A 78 -5.28 -13.93 15.43
CA THR A 78 -5.32 -12.64 14.73
C THR A 78 -4.64 -12.75 13.37
N SER A 79 -3.46 -13.38 13.31
CA SER A 79 -2.75 -13.63 12.06
C SER A 79 -3.62 -14.43 11.07
N ASP A 80 -4.17 -15.57 11.50
CA ASP A 80 -4.98 -16.43 10.64
C ASP A 80 -6.26 -15.73 10.16
N LYS A 81 -6.89 -14.92 11.03
CA LYS A 81 -8.06 -14.12 10.68
C LYS A 81 -7.72 -13.02 9.68
N LEU A 82 -6.55 -12.39 9.79
CA LEU A 82 -6.04 -11.44 8.80
C LEU A 82 -5.80 -12.14 7.47
N HIS A 83 -5.05 -13.25 7.45
CA HIS A 83 -4.77 -14.00 6.21
C HIS A 83 -6.02 -14.62 5.58
N ALA A 84 -7.04 -14.94 6.35
CA ALA A 84 -8.31 -15.44 5.84
C ALA A 84 -9.28 -14.33 5.38
N GLY A 85 -8.88 -13.06 5.43
CA GLY A 85 -9.75 -11.92 5.13
C GLY A 85 -11.00 -11.91 5.99
N LYS A 86 -10.85 -12.22 7.28
CA LYS A 86 -11.93 -12.22 8.28
C LYS A 86 -12.03 -10.90 9.04
N LEU A 87 -11.05 -10.00 8.89
CA LEU A 87 -10.98 -8.73 9.58
C LEU A 87 -10.90 -7.58 8.59
N VAL A 88 -11.56 -6.49 8.93
CA VAL A 88 -11.31 -5.17 8.37
C VAL A 88 -10.30 -4.49 9.27
N VAL A 89 -9.23 -3.99 8.66
CA VAL A 89 -8.15 -3.32 9.34
C VAL A 89 -7.94 -1.94 8.79
N ARG A 90 -7.60 -1.00 9.66
CA ARG A 90 -7.20 0.33 9.25
C ARG A 90 -5.69 0.40 9.16
N GLY A 91 -5.20 1.03 8.10
CA GLY A 91 -3.78 1.08 7.80
C GLY A 91 -3.46 1.95 6.60
N SER A 92 -2.23 1.85 6.12
CA SER A 92 -1.76 2.50 4.90
C SER A 92 -0.85 1.57 4.12
N ILE A 93 -0.90 1.66 2.78
CA ILE A 93 0.06 0.97 1.92
C ILE A 93 1.29 1.86 1.75
N GLN A 94 2.44 1.34 2.16
CA GLN A 94 3.73 2.00 2.07
C GLN A 94 4.63 1.27 1.07
N HIS A 95 5.34 2.04 0.24
CA HIS A 95 6.38 1.54 -0.66
C HIS A 95 7.72 1.92 -0.06
N ARG A 96 8.52 0.93 0.36
CA ARG A 96 9.81 1.19 0.98
C ARG A 96 10.88 1.34 -0.10
N GLY A 97 10.99 2.55 -0.66
CA GLY A 97 12.18 3.13 -1.31
C GLY A 97 12.75 2.48 -2.57
N GLU A 98 12.88 1.15 -2.61
CA GLU A 98 13.45 0.40 -3.73
C GLU A 98 12.36 0.05 -4.75
N PRO A 99 12.59 0.25 -6.06
CA PRO A 99 11.58 -0.01 -7.11
C PRO A 99 11.04 -1.44 -7.15
N ASN A 100 11.78 -2.41 -6.62
CA ASN A 100 11.44 -3.83 -6.66
C ASN A 100 10.94 -4.38 -5.31
N GLU A 101 10.87 -3.54 -4.27
CA GLU A 101 10.32 -3.98 -2.98
C GLU A 101 8.79 -4.08 -3.06
N PRO A 102 8.20 -5.18 -2.55
CA PRO A 102 6.76 -5.32 -2.54
C PRO A 102 6.14 -4.26 -1.62
N PRO A 103 4.95 -3.73 -1.97
CA PRO A 103 4.22 -2.82 -1.11
C PRO A 103 3.91 -3.49 0.24
N MET A 104 3.95 -2.71 1.32
CA MET A 104 3.56 -3.17 2.65
C MET A 104 2.30 -2.48 3.15
N LEU A 105 1.31 -3.28 3.56
CA LEU A 105 0.17 -2.80 4.33
C LEU A 105 0.57 -2.70 5.80
N VAL A 106 0.77 -1.47 6.28
CA VAL A 106 1.03 -1.18 7.68
C VAL A 106 -0.30 -1.01 8.40
N VAL A 107 -0.60 -1.97 9.27
CA VAL A 107 -1.85 -2.03 10.02
C VAL A 107 -1.69 -1.35 11.37
N THR A 108 -2.58 -0.42 11.67
CA THR A 108 -2.57 0.37 12.91
C THR A 108 -3.75 0.05 13.81
N ARG A 109 -4.86 -0.49 13.28
CA ARG A 109 -6.05 -0.84 14.06
C ARG A 109 -6.84 -1.97 13.41
N ILE A 110 -7.49 -2.80 14.23
CA ILE A 110 -8.55 -3.72 13.79
C ILE A 110 -9.89 -3.02 14.01
N GLU A 111 -10.66 -2.82 12.94
CA GLU A 111 -11.93 -2.08 13.02
C GLU A 111 -13.10 -3.01 13.35
N ARG A 112 -13.24 -4.11 12.59
CA ARG A 112 -14.35 -5.06 12.72
C ARG A 112 -14.08 -6.37 12.01
N ALA A 113 -14.99 -7.32 12.18
CA ALA A 113 -15.06 -8.47 11.29
C ALA A 113 -15.47 -8.05 9.86
N SER A 114 -14.86 -8.69 8.86
CA SER A 114 -15.22 -8.54 7.46
C SER A 114 -16.55 -9.23 7.15
N GLY A 115 -17.36 -8.65 6.28
CA GLY A 115 -18.51 -9.32 5.66
C GLY A 115 -18.10 -10.39 4.64
N LYS A 116 -19.06 -11.26 4.30
CA LYS A 116 -18.87 -12.34 3.32
C LYS A 116 -18.49 -11.81 1.92
N ALA A 117 -19.09 -10.68 1.51
CA ALA A 117 -18.81 -10.06 0.22
C ALA A 117 -17.40 -9.43 0.15
N GLU A 118 -16.93 -8.82 1.24
CA GLU A 118 -15.57 -8.27 1.34
C GLU A 118 -14.53 -9.37 1.24
N ARG A 119 -14.72 -10.46 2.00
CA ARG A 119 -13.84 -11.64 1.94
C ARG A 119 -13.78 -12.28 0.56
N ARG A 120 -14.95 -12.48 -0.08
CA ARG A 120 -15.03 -13.04 -1.43
C ARG A 120 -14.30 -12.17 -2.45
N ARG A 121 -14.47 -10.85 -2.39
CA ARG A 121 -13.78 -9.93 -3.29
C ARG A 121 -12.27 -9.99 -3.10
N CYS A 122 -11.78 -10.05 -1.86
CA CYS A 122 -10.34 -10.17 -1.62
C CYS A 122 -9.78 -11.50 -2.18
N ALA A 123 -10.45 -12.62 -1.90
CA ALA A 123 -9.97 -13.95 -2.29
C ALA A 123 -10.11 -14.28 -3.79
N ALA A 124 -10.86 -13.50 -4.56
CA ALA A 124 -11.10 -13.75 -5.99
C ALA A 124 -9.94 -13.27 -6.90
N HIS A 125 -8.84 -12.77 -6.33
CA HIS A 125 -7.76 -12.10 -7.04
C HIS A 125 -6.38 -12.62 -6.64
#